data_AF-A0A2V5N0D7-F1
#
_entry.id   AF-A0A2V5N0D7-F1
#
_cell.length_a   1.000
_cell.length_b   1.000
_cell.length_c   1.000
_cell.angle_alpha   90.00
_cell.angle_beta   90.00
_cell.angle_gamma   90.00
#
_symmetry.space_group_name_H-M   'P 1'
#
loop_
_entity.id
_entity.type
_entity.pdbx_description
1 polymer ?
#
loop_
_entity_poly.entity_id
_entity_poly.type
_entity_poly.pdbx_seq_one_letter_code
_entity_poly.pdbx_strand_id
1 'polypeptide(L)'
;MMVECLQELGFMVNVARDPNEICNRTITVYGLGGKIPGGGTLENPLELFVGNAGTAARFLAALVCLGQGVYRLHGVARMHERPQAALFQALRELGYRIDSPNDKLPALIHGGGPRAGNCRVSIEESSQFASALLL
;
A
#
# COMPACT_ATOMS: atom_id res chain seq x y z
N MET A 1 0.20 1.15 12.28
CA MET A 1 -0.39 1.11 10.93
C MET A 1 0.64 0.77 9.87
N MET A 2 1.46 1.70 9.37
CA MET A 2 2.43 1.37 8.31
C MET A 2 3.40 0.24 8.73
N VAL A 3 3.97 0.33 9.94
CA VAL A 3 4.86 -0.71 10.48
C VAL A 3 4.19 -2.07 10.52
N GLU A 4 2.96 -2.16 11.03
CA GLU A 4 2.20 -3.41 11.11
C GLU A 4 1.98 -3.99 9.71
N CYS A 5 1.57 -3.19 8.72
CA CYS A 5 1.41 -3.68 7.36
C CYS A 5 2.72 -4.17 6.74
N LEU A 6 3.87 -3.54 7.03
CA LEU A 6 5.17 -4.02 6.58
C LEU A 6 5.53 -5.36 7.24
N GLN A 7 5.21 -5.53 8.52
CA GLN A 7 5.40 -6.79 9.23
C GLN A 7 4.49 -7.90 8.66
N GLU A 8 3.22 -7.61 8.39
CA GLU A 8 2.28 -8.53 7.71
C GLU A 8 2.75 -8.90 6.29
N LEU A 9 3.33 -7.94 5.56
CA LEU A 9 3.99 -8.19 4.29
C LEU A 9 5.25 -9.04 4.42
N GLY A 10 5.74 -9.34 5.63
CA GLY A 10 6.90 -10.18 5.91
C GLY A 10 8.24 -9.42 5.97
N PHE A 11 8.22 -8.08 6.01
CA PHE A 11 9.45 -7.33 6.28
C PHE A 11 9.82 -7.43 7.76
N MET A 12 11.11 -7.61 8.04
CA MET A 12 11.63 -7.46 9.40
C MET A 12 11.66 -5.97 9.74
N VAL A 13 10.83 -5.58 10.71
CA VAL A 13 10.76 -4.21 11.22
C VAL A 13 10.77 -4.24 12.74
N ASN A 14 11.79 -3.60 13.33
CA ASN A 14 11.94 -3.48 14.78
C ASN A 14 11.55 -2.08 15.23
N VAL A 15 10.76 -2.00 16.31
CA VAL A 15 10.37 -0.73 16.93
C VAL A 15 10.90 -0.70 18.35
N ALA A 16 11.88 0.16 18.60
CA ALA A 16 12.42 0.41 19.92
C ALA A 16 11.90 1.75 20.47
N ARG A 17 11.71 1.82 21.78
CA ARG A 17 11.48 3.11 22.46
C ARG A 17 12.78 3.89 22.52
N ASP A 18 12.70 5.20 22.35
CA ASP A 18 13.83 6.07 22.62
C ASP A 18 14.04 6.16 24.15
N PRO A 19 15.23 5.86 24.68
CA PRO A 19 15.49 5.93 26.12
C PRO A 19 15.47 7.36 26.67
N ASN A 20 15.71 8.37 25.83
CA ASN A 20 15.78 9.76 26.23
C ASN A 20 14.46 10.50 26.01
N GLU A 21 13.58 9.99 25.13
CA GLU A 21 12.30 10.62 24.84
C GLU A 21 11.15 9.61 24.72
N ILE A 22 10.31 9.56 25.76
CA ILE A 22 9.26 8.54 25.96
C ILE A 22 8.26 8.47 24.79
N CYS A 23 8.04 9.59 24.09
CA CYS A 23 7.14 9.67 22.95
C CYS A 23 7.78 9.19 21.64
N ASN A 24 9.11 9.16 21.54
CA ASN A 24 9.83 8.81 20.32
C ASN A 24 10.01 7.30 20.18
N ARG A 25 10.12 6.87 18.92
CA ARG A 25 10.40 5.49 18.54
C ARG A 25 11.51 5.47 17.52
N THR A 26 12.48 4.57 17.71
CA THR A 26 13.45 4.22 16.66
C THR A 26 12.91 3.03 15.89
N ILE A 27 12.72 3.19 14.58
CA ILE A 27 12.21 2.14 13.69
C ILE A 27 13.36 1.67 12.80
N THR A 28 13.74 0.41 12.93
CA THR A 28 14.75 -0.23 12.06
C THR A 28 14.06 -1.11 11.05
N VAL A 29 14.20 -0.79 9.76
CA VAL A 29 13.62 -1.54 8.64
C VAL A 29 14.72 -2.25 7.89
N TYR A 30 14.58 -3.56 7.70
CA TYR A 30 15.54 -4.36 6.93
C TYR A 30 15.01 -4.49 5.50
N GLY A 31 15.61 -3.70 4.59
CA GLY A 31 15.24 -3.69 3.18
C GLY A 31 15.62 -4.99 2.46
N LEU A 32 14.81 -5.38 1.47
CA LEU A 32 14.99 -6.59 0.68
C LEU A 32 15.30 -6.30 -0.80
N GLY A 33 15.84 -5.12 -1.11
CA GLY A 33 16.30 -4.77 -2.45
C GLY A 33 15.20 -4.76 -3.52
N GLY A 34 14.00 -4.28 -3.18
CA GLY A 34 12.85 -4.24 -4.09
C GLY A 34 11.97 -5.50 -4.08
N LYS A 35 12.39 -6.56 -3.37
CA LYS A 35 11.53 -7.73 -3.16
C LYS A 35 10.48 -7.47 -2.07
N ILE A 36 9.23 -7.73 -2.38
CA ILE A 36 8.12 -7.75 -1.42
C ILE A 36 7.85 -9.22 -1.05
N PRO A 37 8.04 -9.62 0.22
CA PRO A 37 8.15 -11.04 0.56
C PRO A 37 6.81 -11.77 0.68
N GLY A 38 5.76 -11.12 1.20
CA GLY A 38 4.45 -11.71 1.43
C GLY A 38 3.44 -11.42 0.32
N GLY A 39 2.50 -12.33 0.14
CA GLY A 39 1.35 -12.21 -0.75
C GLY A 39 0.41 -13.40 -0.59
N GLY A 40 -0.90 -13.17 -0.68
CA GLY A 40 -1.92 -14.21 -0.54
C GLY A 40 -2.35 -14.80 -1.89
N THR A 41 -3.41 -15.61 -1.86
CA THR A 41 -4.08 -16.14 -3.06
C THR A 41 -5.41 -15.42 -3.29
N LEU A 42 -6.09 -15.75 -4.39
CA LEU A 42 -7.41 -15.16 -4.66
C LEU A 42 -8.46 -15.57 -3.61
N GLU A 43 -8.38 -16.81 -3.13
CA GLU A 43 -9.27 -17.38 -2.12
C GLU A 43 -8.92 -16.90 -0.72
N ASN A 44 -7.63 -16.65 -0.46
CA ASN A 44 -7.11 -16.17 0.81
C ASN A 44 -6.10 -15.05 0.60
N PRO A 45 -6.55 -13.82 0.29
CA PRO A 45 -5.67 -12.69 0.06
C PRO A 45 -4.96 -12.29 1.35
N LEU A 46 -3.77 -11.70 1.23
CA LEU A 46 -3.08 -11.13 2.39
C LEU A 46 -3.80 -9.86 2.83
N GLU A 47 -4.33 -9.86 4.04
CA GLU A 47 -5.10 -8.75 4.60
C GLU A 47 -4.18 -7.65 5.12
N LEU A 48 -4.33 -6.43 4.59
CA LEU A 48 -3.57 -5.25 5.00
C LEU A 48 -4.54 -4.21 5.56
N PHE A 49 -4.66 -4.18 6.89
CA PHE A 49 -5.52 -3.23 7.59
C PHE A 49 -4.77 -1.91 7.87
N VAL A 50 -5.23 -0.83 7.22
CA VAL A 50 -4.63 0.52 7.36
C VAL A 50 -5.37 1.42 8.35
N GLY A 51 -6.41 0.93 9.01
CA GLY A 51 -7.24 1.75 9.90
C GLY A 51 -7.83 2.97 9.16
N ASN A 52 -7.47 4.18 9.61
CA ASN A 52 -7.79 5.45 8.94
C ASN A 52 -6.54 6.17 8.41
N ALA A 53 -5.44 5.45 8.18
CA ALA A 53 -4.18 6.02 7.71
C ALA A 53 -4.17 6.15 6.18
N GLY A 54 -4.62 7.31 5.68
CA GLY A 54 -4.74 7.54 4.23
C GLY A 54 -3.41 7.50 3.48
N THR A 55 -2.33 7.98 4.10
CA THR A 55 -0.98 7.91 3.53
C THR A 55 -0.50 6.47 3.38
N ALA A 56 -0.72 5.63 4.41
CA ALA A 56 -0.37 4.22 4.35
C ALA A 56 -1.18 3.49 3.26
N ALA A 57 -2.49 3.78 3.17
CA ALA A 57 -3.35 3.23 2.12
C ALA A 57 -2.80 3.49 0.71
N ARG A 58 -2.40 4.73 0.42
CA ARG A 58 -1.90 5.12 -0.92
C ARG A 58 -0.57 4.45 -1.24
N PHE A 59 0.39 4.49 -0.32
CA PHE A 59 1.70 3.90 -0.54
C PHE A 59 1.66 2.38 -0.60
N LEU A 60 0.88 1.73 0.26
CA LEU A 60 0.71 0.27 0.19
C LEU A 60 0.02 -0.17 -1.10
N ALA A 61 -0.97 0.59 -1.60
CA ALA A 61 -1.65 0.25 -2.84
C ALA A 61 -0.70 0.19 -4.03
N ALA A 62 0.24 1.14 -4.12
CA ALA A 62 1.28 1.13 -5.16
C ALA A 62 2.35 0.07 -4.87
N LEU A 63 2.83 -0.03 -3.62
CA LEU A 63 3.87 -0.97 -3.23
C LEU A 63 3.48 -2.41 -3.58
N VAL A 64 2.28 -2.87 -3.18
CA VAL A 64 1.89 -4.28 -3.34
C VAL A 64 1.65 -4.69 -4.80
N CYS A 65 1.46 -3.75 -5.72
CA CYS A 65 1.48 -4.01 -7.16
C CYS A 65 2.83 -4.57 -7.62
N LEU A 66 3.94 -4.11 -7.01
CA LEU A 66 5.30 -4.57 -7.28
C LEU A 66 5.59 -5.96 -6.68
N GLY A 67 4.70 -6.47 -5.82
CA GLY A 67 4.82 -7.78 -5.20
C GLY A 67 4.31 -8.91 -6.10
N GLN A 68 4.04 -10.05 -5.49
CA GLN A 68 3.47 -11.23 -6.14
C GLN A 68 2.35 -11.79 -5.25
N GLY A 69 1.19 -12.09 -5.83
CA GLY A 69 0.02 -12.61 -5.11
C GLY A 69 -1.12 -11.61 -5.01
N VAL A 70 -2.07 -11.88 -4.12
CA VAL A 70 -3.28 -11.06 -3.93
C VAL A 70 -3.30 -10.43 -2.54
N TYR A 71 -3.63 -9.15 -2.49
CA TYR A 71 -3.66 -8.34 -1.28
C TYR A 71 -5.03 -7.70 -1.13
N ARG A 72 -5.62 -7.77 0.07
CA ARG A 72 -6.81 -6.98 0.40
C ARG A 72 -6.39 -5.80 1.24
N LEU A 73 -6.50 -4.61 0.67
CA LEU A 73 -6.26 -3.37 1.39
C LEU A 73 -7.59 -2.84 1.93
N HIS A 74 -7.72 -2.66 3.24
CA HIS A 74 -8.96 -2.22 3.86
C HIS A 74 -8.73 -1.40 5.14
N GLY A 75 -9.77 -0.76 5.65
CA GLY A 75 -9.68 0.10 6.82
C GLY A 75 -10.99 0.17 7.60
N VAL A 76 -11.12 1.20 8.43
CA VAL A 76 -12.40 1.53 9.08
C VAL A 76 -13.36 2.18 8.09
N ALA A 77 -14.66 2.26 8.41
CA ALA A 77 -15.69 2.82 7.52
C ALA A 77 -15.32 4.20 6.93
N ARG A 78 -14.75 5.10 7.74
CA ARG A 78 -14.29 6.43 7.27
C ARG A 78 -13.21 6.35 6.18
N MET A 79 -12.37 5.32 6.21
CA MET A 79 -11.34 5.11 5.20
C MET A 79 -11.94 4.71 3.84
N HIS A 80 -13.10 4.03 3.84
CA HIS A 80 -13.81 3.61 2.62
C HIS A 80 -14.48 4.78 1.89
N GLU A 81 -14.60 5.94 2.55
CA GLU A 81 -15.14 7.15 1.95
C GLU A 81 -14.07 7.99 1.24
N ARG A 82 -12.80 7.81 1.63
CA ARG A 82 -11.67 8.61 1.15
C ARG A 82 -11.34 8.29 -0.31
N PRO A 83 -10.97 9.30 -1.12
CA PRO A 83 -10.69 9.13 -2.53
C PRO A 83 -9.42 8.29 -2.76
N GLN A 84 -9.54 7.28 -3.64
CA GLN A 84 -8.43 6.48 -4.17
C GLN A 84 -8.47 6.35 -5.70
N ALA A 85 -9.52 6.89 -6.35
CA ALA A 85 -9.82 6.63 -7.75
C ALA A 85 -8.68 7.02 -8.69
N ALA A 86 -8.14 8.24 -8.56
CA ALA A 86 -7.04 8.68 -9.42
C ALA A 86 -5.81 7.76 -9.32
N LEU A 87 -5.47 7.26 -8.12
CA LEU A 87 -4.38 6.31 -7.93
C LEU A 87 -4.70 4.95 -8.56
N PHE A 88 -5.90 4.41 -8.33
CA PHE A 88 -6.29 3.11 -8.90
C PHE A 88 -6.35 3.15 -10.42
N GLN A 89 -6.83 4.24 -11.00
CA GLN A 89 -6.83 4.42 -12.45
C GLN A 89 -5.40 4.49 -13.00
N ALA A 90 -4.51 5.26 -12.39
CA ALA A 90 -3.10 5.32 -12.80
C ALA A 90 -2.39 3.95 -12.70
N LEU A 91 -2.63 3.19 -11.63
CA LEU A 91 -2.09 1.84 -11.49
C LEU A 91 -2.65 0.87 -12.55
N ARG A 92 -3.94 1.00 -12.91
CA ARG A 92 -4.53 0.24 -14.01
C ARG A 92 -3.95 0.62 -15.38
N GLU A 93 -3.65 1.89 -15.61
CA GLU A 93 -2.94 2.35 -16.81
C GLU A 93 -1.53 1.75 -16.91
N LEU A 94 -0.84 1.56 -15.78
CA LEU A 94 0.43 0.82 -15.69
C LEU A 94 0.26 -0.70 -15.89
N GLY A 95 -0.97 -1.18 -16.08
CA GLY A 95 -1.28 -2.58 -16.36
C GLY A 95 -1.44 -3.45 -15.12
N TYR A 96 -1.58 -2.87 -13.93
CA TYR A 96 -1.93 -3.61 -12.71
C TYR A 96 -3.43 -3.88 -12.63
N ARG A 97 -3.80 -4.99 -12.00
CA ARG A 97 -5.20 -5.34 -11.76
C ARG A 97 -5.59 -4.95 -10.33
N ILE A 98 -6.60 -4.09 -10.23
CA ILE A 98 -7.17 -3.62 -8.96
C ILE A 98 -8.69 -3.75 -9.05
N ASP A 99 -9.23 -4.66 -8.25
CA ASP A 99 -10.67 -4.92 -8.16
C ASP A 99 -11.24 -4.09 -6.97
N SER A 100 -11.98 -3.04 -7.31
CA SER A 100 -12.68 -2.18 -6.35
C SER A 100 -14.03 -1.75 -6.95
N PRO A 101 -15.17 -1.99 -6.28
CA PRO A 101 -16.49 -1.69 -6.84
C PRO A 101 -16.76 -0.21 -7.11
N ASN A 102 -16.10 0.69 -6.38
CA ASN A 102 -16.36 2.13 -6.40
C ASN A 102 -15.08 2.98 -6.42
N ASP A 103 -13.96 2.38 -6.82
CA ASP A 103 -12.63 3.00 -6.81
C ASP A 103 -12.21 3.58 -5.44
N LYS A 104 -12.65 2.91 -4.37
CA LYS A 104 -12.27 3.18 -2.97
C LYS A 104 -11.87 1.89 -2.25
N LEU A 105 -11.42 2.02 -1.00
CA LEU A 105 -11.23 0.87 -0.13
C LEU A 105 -12.58 0.33 0.36
N PRO A 106 -12.70 -0.99 0.63
CA PRO A 106 -11.67 -2.02 0.45
C PRO A 106 -11.41 -2.34 -1.03
N ALA A 107 -10.17 -2.72 -1.35
CA ALA A 107 -9.77 -3.09 -2.70
C ALA A 107 -8.94 -4.38 -2.69
N LEU A 108 -9.13 -5.23 -3.69
CA LEU A 108 -8.25 -6.36 -3.98
C LEU A 108 -7.23 -5.94 -5.03
N ILE A 109 -5.95 -6.05 -4.68
CA ILE A 109 -4.83 -5.67 -5.54
C ILE A 109 -4.07 -6.95 -5.89
N HIS A 110 -3.86 -7.15 -7.18
CA HIS A 110 -3.13 -8.31 -7.70
C HIS A 110 -1.70 -7.88 -8.02
N GLY A 111 -0.77 -8.29 -7.16
CA GLY A 111 0.66 -8.10 -7.38
C GLY A 111 1.12 -8.87 -8.60
N GLY A 112 1.89 -8.19 -9.45
CA GLY A 112 2.37 -8.76 -10.71
C GLY A 112 3.81 -8.36 -11.04
N GLY A 113 4.57 -7.87 -10.06
CA GLY A 113 5.92 -7.39 -10.22
C GLY A 113 6.04 -6.00 -10.87
N PRO A 114 7.27 -5.45 -10.94
CA PRO A 114 7.54 -4.21 -11.65
C PRO A 114 7.16 -4.29 -13.13
N ARG A 115 6.53 -3.23 -13.65
CA ARG A 115 6.11 -3.13 -15.05
C ARG A 115 6.62 -1.84 -15.67
N ALA A 116 7.07 -1.93 -16.92
CA ALA A 116 7.31 -0.75 -17.74
C ALA A 116 5.96 -0.24 -18.28
N GLY A 117 5.73 1.06 -18.22
CA GLY A 117 4.49 1.66 -18.67
C GLY A 117 4.50 3.17 -18.46
N ASN A 118 3.42 3.80 -18.91
CA ASN A 118 3.18 5.22 -18.69
C ASN A 118 1.76 5.36 -18.13
N CYS A 119 1.60 6.24 -17.15
CA CYS A 119 0.30 6.64 -16.64
C CYS A 119 0.22 8.15 -16.49
N ARG A 120 -1.00 8.68 -16.39
CA ARG A 120 -1.25 10.07 -16.06
C ARG A 120 -1.97 10.14 -14.72
N VAL A 121 -1.49 11.03 -13.86
CA VAL A 121 -2.15 11.35 -12.59
C VAL A 121 -2.31 12.86 -12.48
N SER A 122 -3.52 13.32 -12.16
CA SER A 122 -3.74 14.73 -11.83
C SER A 122 -3.23 15.02 -10.43
N ILE A 123 -2.51 16.13 -10.27
CA ILE A 123 -2.04 16.59 -8.96
C ILE A 123 -3.06 17.49 -8.25
N GLU A 124 -4.18 17.84 -8.92
CA GLU A 124 -5.20 18.74 -8.39
C GLU A 124 -5.94 18.14 -7.19
N GLU A 125 -6.19 16.83 -7.20
CA GLU A 125 -6.88 16.15 -6.09
C GLU A 125 -5.92 15.80 -4.95
N SER A 126 -4.75 15.24 -5.26
CA SER A 126 -3.76 14.88 -4.25
C SER A 126 -2.38 14.61 -4.84
N SER A 127 -1.38 15.35 -4.35
CA SER A 127 0.03 15.08 -4.66
C SER A 127 0.52 13.71 -4.14
N GLN A 128 -0.16 13.14 -3.13
CA GLN A 128 0.20 11.85 -2.56
C GLN A 128 0.02 10.69 -3.55
N PHE A 129 -0.83 10.84 -4.56
CA PHE A 129 -0.98 9.83 -5.61
C PHE A 129 0.27 9.77 -6.50
N ALA A 130 0.80 10.93 -6.90
CA ALA A 130 2.07 11.00 -7.63
C ALA A 130 3.23 10.47 -6.78
N SER A 131 3.30 10.83 -5.49
CA SER A 131 4.34 10.28 -4.59
C SER A 131 4.25 8.76 -4.46
N ALA A 132 3.05 8.19 -4.41
CA ALA A 132 2.88 6.74 -4.33
C ALA A 132 3.35 6.01 -5.60
N LEU A 133 3.19 6.60 -6.77
CA LEU A 133 3.62 6.01 -8.05
C LEU A 133 5.13 6.13 -8.30
N LEU A 134 5.78 7.13 -7.70
CA LEU A 134 7.21 7.39 -7.87
C LEU A 134 8.10 6.58 -6.93
N LEU A 135 7.54 6.07 -5.82
CA LEU A 135 8.22 5.22 -4.84
C LEU A 135 8.10 3.75 -5.22
#